data_AF-A0A1S9CH11-F1
#
_entry.id   AF-A0A1S9CH11-F1
#
_cell.length_a   1.000
_cell.length_b   1.000
_cell.length_c   1.000
_cell.angle_alpha   90.00
_cell.angle_beta   90.00
_cell.angle_gamma   90.00
#
_symmetry.space_group_name_H-M   'P 1'
#
loop_
_entity.id
_entity.type
_entity.pdbx_description
1 polymer ?
#
loop_
_entity_poly.entity_id
_entity_poly.type
_entity_poly.pdbx_seq_one_letter_code
_entity_poly.pdbx_strand_id
1 'polypeptide(L)'
;MLEIIYKEIAVGAKESSTYSAINYQQKQDPALLKYEQNDITYGSITETNHTILHSKRTPIASDLSRVGLWSDKQCLIDTQLLMTLDISLSEIVDIRGITLTYDNLLNVFPQQVIIKFYLNDSVIFEKEFENDNVIQRLEDDNLQPFNRFEVKFYDLNIKQHFLKIKHILFGLEEIIPNRDIKATVKLVQEIDDTNQKISIDELDLTFLARKDYRFKTYQPLQVSDQRGLRAYLFLDKIKWNSYDIVSLEACDYVNILDKYNFLGGFFENACAMEVLTQLFDTANVPWKIDDYFAGATISGHLEIMTCREALNKICNAINATIVTADLDYVYIKKLSTDIVKEIPKNHIFSGAKSNNNKIKITAIEITEYTYYETNITKELYFSEQEQEEVFIEFSDATYNLEIKNGEILESNANYAIINAFENCSLTGKEYDYTKTVKAWRDTQKLVTDVDNIEKISRNTLISTNNSEEILEMYKDTLLLTETLNVTFDMENLKIGDVILIDIGLKTKYKARIIEATYKLYGTRNIGTCKLKVLEEIAK
;
A
#
# COMPACT_ATOMS: atom_id res chain seq x y z
N MET A 1 -13.55 12.96 15.42
CA MET A 1 -12.58 12.70 16.49
C MET A 1 -11.43 11.96 15.82
N LEU A 2 -10.18 12.26 16.20
CA LEU A 2 -9.03 11.49 15.71
C LEU A 2 -9.08 10.08 16.29
N GLU A 3 -8.88 9.10 15.43
CA GLU A 3 -8.81 7.68 15.76
C GLU A 3 -7.55 7.09 15.14
N ILE A 4 -6.76 6.41 15.97
CA ILE A 4 -5.54 5.72 15.54
C ILE A 4 -5.70 4.26 15.95
N ILE A 5 -5.63 3.37 14.97
CA ILE A 5 -5.81 1.94 15.17
C ILE A 5 -4.50 1.26 14.79
N TYR A 6 -3.88 0.62 15.77
CA TYR A 6 -2.78 -0.29 15.56
C TYR A 6 -3.33 -1.66 15.15
N LYS A 7 -2.87 -2.21 14.03
CA LYS A 7 -3.28 -3.52 13.55
C LYS A 7 -2.08 -4.44 13.66
N GLU A 8 -2.13 -5.39 14.58
CA GLU A 8 -1.18 -6.50 14.59
C GLU A 8 -1.77 -7.63 13.76
N ILE A 9 -1.49 -7.62 12.47
CA ILE A 9 -2.03 -8.55 11.50
C ILE A 9 -0.90 -9.28 10.78
N ALA A 10 -1.16 -10.53 10.43
CA ALA A 10 -0.28 -11.25 9.53
C ALA A 10 -0.57 -10.80 8.09
N VAL A 11 0.25 -9.87 7.57
CA VAL A 11 0.16 -9.40 6.17
C VAL A 11 0.40 -10.60 5.24
N GLY A 12 -0.45 -10.81 4.23
CA GLY A 12 -0.34 -11.96 3.31
C GLY A 12 -1.06 -13.23 3.78
N ALA A 13 -1.30 -13.40 5.08
CA ALA A 13 -1.93 -14.61 5.62
C ALA A 13 -3.37 -14.80 5.13
N LYS A 14 -4.06 -13.68 4.88
CA LYS A 14 -5.43 -13.67 4.37
C LYS A 14 -5.48 -14.22 2.94
N GLU A 15 -4.57 -13.77 2.09
CA GLU A 15 -4.47 -14.19 0.69
C GLU A 15 -4.12 -15.68 0.61
N SER A 16 -3.18 -16.12 1.45
CA SER A 16 -2.65 -17.49 1.46
C SER A 16 -3.44 -18.51 2.30
N SER A 17 -4.56 -18.08 2.87
CA SER A 17 -5.42 -18.95 3.68
C SER A 17 -6.37 -19.81 2.85
N THR A 18 -6.63 -21.01 3.34
CA THR A 18 -7.63 -21.96 2.83
C THR A 18 -8.66 -22.21 3.92
N TYR A 19 -9.94 -22.19 3.57
CA TYR A 19 -11.06 -22.27 4.50
C TYR A 19 -11.82 -23.57 4.29
N SER A 20 -12.13 -24.25 5.38
CA SER A 20 -13.06 -25.36 5.39
C SER A 20 -13.98 -25.25 6.61
N ALA A 21 -15.24 -25.64 6.46
CA ALA A 21 -16.22 -25.54 7.53
C ALA A 21 -17.10 -26.80 7.57
N ILE A 22 -17.67 -27.08 8.74
CA ILE A 22 -18.63 -28.16 8.99
C ILE A 22 -19.86 -27.53 9.64
N ASN A 23 -21.06 -28.05 9.31
CA ASN A 23 -22.35 -27.53 9.79
C ASN A 23 -22.63 -26.09 9.31
N TYR A 24 -22.39 -25.82 8.02
CA TYR A 24 -22.68 -24.54 7.38
C TYR A 24 -23.66 -24.71 6.20
N GLN A 25 -24.29 -23.62 5.77
CA GLN A 25 -25.21 -23.65 4.62
C GLN A 25 -24.46 -23.93 3.31
N GLN A 26 -24.69 -25.09 2.69
CA GLN A 26 -23.95 -25.59 1.52
C GLN A 26 -23.95 -24.69 0.26
N LYS A 27 -24.80 -23.66 0.20
CA LYS A 27 -24.82 -22.68 -0.90
C LYS A 27 -23.79 -21.55 -0.72
N GLN A 28 -23.09 -21.52 0.40
CA GLN A 28 -22.09 -20.51 0.72
C GLN A 28 -20.69 -21.07 0.50
N ASP A 29 -19.76 -20.21 0.09
CA ASP A 29 -18.34 -20.56 0.00
C ASP A 29 -17.62 -20.01 1.24
N PRO A 30 -17.07 -20.87 2.12
CA PRO A 30 -16.27 -20.44 3.26
C PRO A 30 -15.10 -19.51 2.91
N ALA A 31 -14.55 -19.60 1.69
CA ALA A 31 -13.46 -18.72 1.24
C ALA A 31 -13.88 -17.25 1.15
N LEU A 32 -15.19 -16.95 1.11
CA LEU A 32 -15.70 -15.56 1.15
C LEU A 32 -15.42 -14.86 2.48
N LEU A 33 -15.13 -15.60 3.56
CA LEU A 33 -14.69 -15.02 4.83
C LEU A 33 -13.35 -14.28 4.74
N LYS A 34 -12.61 -14.43 3.63
CA LYS A 34 -11.50 -13.54 3.30
C LYS A 34 -11.99 -12.10 3.26
N TYR A 35 -13.13 -11.81 2.63
CA TYR A 35 -13.61 -10.43 2.46
C TYR A 35 -14.57 -10.04 3.57
N GLU A 36 -14.51 -8.79 4.03
CA GLU A 36 -15.55 -8.28 4.93
C GLU A 36 -16.88 -8.26 4.17
N GLN A 37 -17.83 -9.05 4.65
CA GLN A 37 -19.14 -9.17 4.00
C GLN A 37 -20.04 -8.00 4.40
N ASN A 38 -21.00 -7.62 3.55
CA ASN A 38 -21.96 -6.58 3.89
C ASN A 38 -22.84 -6.99 5.08
N ASP A 39 -23.38 -6.00 5.79
CA ASP A 39 -24.36 -6.25 6.85
C ASP A 39 -25.54 -7.06 6.30
N ILE A 40 -25.87 -8.12 7.04
CA ILE A 40 -26.85 -9.12 6.64
C ILE A 40 -28.24 -8.49 6.76
N THR A 41 -28.76 -7.94 5.67
CA THR A 41 -30.10 -7.33 5.63
C THR A 41 -31.21 -8.33 5.29
N TYR A 42 -30.87 -9.61 5.10
CA TYR A 42 -31.79 -10.65 4.64
C TYR A 42 -32.70 -11.17 5.74
N GLY A 43 -34.01 -11.12 5.47
CA GLY A 43 -35.06 -11.68 6.33
C GLY A 43 -35.11 -13.20 6.33
N SER A 44 -34.77 -13.87 7.43
CA SER A 44 -35.22 -15.26 7.65
C SER A 44 -36.60 -15.26 8.30
N ILE A 45 -37.58 -15.95 7.69
CA ILE A 45 -38.93 -16.10 8.26
C ILE A 45 -38.96 -17.01 9.51
N THR A 46 -37.87 -17.74 9.77
CA THR A 46 -37.77 -18.69 10.90
C THR A 46 -36.97 -18.15 12.07
N GLU A 47 -36.37 -16.95 11.96
CA GLU A 47 -35.63 -16.30 13.06
C GLU A 47 -36.55 -15.36 13.85
N THR A 48 -36.45 -15.39 15.18
CA THR A 48 -37.26 -14.54 16.06
C THR A 48 -36.85 -13.08 15.96
N ASN A 49 -37.79 -12.15 16.13
CA ASN A 49 -37.55 -10.69 16.09
C ASN A 49 -36.90 -10.17 14.79
N HIS A 50 -36.88 -10.98 13.73
CA HIS A 50 -36.21 -10.64 12.48
C HIS A 50 -37.06 -9.70 11.58
N THR A 51 -38.35 -9.55 11.86
CA THR A 51 -39.29 -8.66 11.15
C THR A 51 -39.60 -7.42 11.99
N ILE A 52 -38.97 -6.29 11.67
CA ILE A 52 -39.40 -4.98 12.19
C ILE A 52 -40.62 -4.57 11.36
N LEU A 53 -41.75 -4.28 12.02
CA LEU A 53 -43.07 -3.98 11.42
C LEU A 53 -43.08 -2.87 10.33
N HIS A 54 -41.97 -2.15 10.11
CA HIS A 54 -41.89 -1.02 9.18
C HIS A 54 -40.68 -0.99 8.23
N SER A 55 -39.82 -2.02 8.18
CA SER A 55 -38.66 -2.01 7.24
C SER A 55 -38.84 -2.97 6.07
N LYS A 56 -38.58 -2.46 4.86
CA LYS A 56 -38.48 -3.24 3.61
C LYS A 56 -37.23 -4.14 3.66
N ARG A 57 -37.20 -5.17 4.50
CA ARG A 57 -36.15 -6.21 4.42
C ARG A 57 -36.41 -7.08 3.21
N THR A 58 -35.40 -7.28 2.38
CA THR A 58 -35.46 -8.20 1.24
C THR A 58 -35.50 -9.64 1.76
N PRO A 59 -36.36 -10.51 1.20
CA PRO A 59 -36.28 -11.96 1.45
C PRO A 59 -34.86 -12.45 1.17
N ILE A 60 -34.42 -13.51 1.85
CA ILE A 60 -33.15 -14.19 1.54
C ILE A 60 -33.01 -14.31 0.02
N ALA A 61 -31.97 -13.68 -0.54
CA ALA A 61 -31.69 -13.79 -1.97
C ALA A 61 -31.43 -15.25 -2.32
N SER A 62 -31.82 -15.66 -3.53
CA SER A 62 -31.49 -16.99 -4.05
C SER A 62 -29.98 -17.21 -4.15
N ASP A 63 -29.22 -16.12 -4.21
CA ASP A 63 -27.77 -16.05 -4.24
C ASP A 63 -27.24 -15.57 -2.87
N LEU A 64 -26.53 -16.44 -2.17
CA LEU A 64 -25.90 -16.19 -0.86
C LEU A 64 -24.39 -15.91 -0.98
N SER A 65 -23.87 -15.68 -2.20
CA SER A 65 -22.42 -15.50 -2.47
C SER A 65 -21.80 -14.21 -1.89
N ARG A 66 -22.60 -13.30 -1.32
CA ARG A 66 -22.14 -12.05 -0.69
C ARG A 66 -22.63 -11.89 0.74
N VAL A 67 -22.87 -13.01 1.40
CA VAL A 67 -23.39 -13.09 2.77
C VAL A 67 -22.38 -13.87 3.59
N GLY A 68 -22.07 -13.42 4.81
CA GLY A 68 -21.18 -14.13 5.73
C GLY A 68 -21.55 -15.60 5.93
N LEU A 69 -20.65 -16.41 6.49
CA LEU A 69 -20.85 -17.86 6.64
C LEU A 69 -21.89 -18.16 7.73
N TRP A 70 -22.92 -18.96 7.40
CA TRP A 70 -24.05 -19.28 8.29
C TRP A 70 -24.06 -20.73 8.70
N SER A 71 -24.50 -21.01 9.94
CA SER A 71 -24.74 -22.39 10.37
C SER A 71 -25.89 -23.04 9.58
N ASP A 72 -25.83 -24.35 9.41
CA ASP A 72 -26.91 -25.14 8.78
C ASP A 72 -28.13 -25.32 9.69
N LYS A 73 -27.98 -25.07 11.00
CA LYS A 73 -29.02 -25.22 12.03
C LYS A 73 -29.12 -23.95 12.86
N GLN A 74 -30.33 -23.69 13.37
CA GLN A 74 -30.55 -22.66 14.39
C GLN A 74 -30.07 -23.17 15.76
N CYS A 75 -29.67 -22.23 16.62
CA CYS A 75 -29.43 -22.52 18.03
C CYS A 75 -30.77 -22.70 18.75
N LEU A 76 -31.09 -23.91 19.20
CA LEU A 76 -32.37 -24.23 19.84
C LEU A 76 -32.21 -24.60 21.32
N ILE A 77 -31.08 -25.22 21.67
CA ILE A 77 -30.78 -25.70 23.01
C ILE A 77 -29.46 -25.09 23.51
N ASP A 78 -29.17 -25.27 24.79
CA ASP A 78 -27.87 -24.93 25.37
C ASP A 78 -26.84 -26.03 25.07
N THR A 79 -25.56 -25.67 25.05
CA THR A 79 -24.40 -26.48 24.66
C THR A 79 -24.44 -27.06 23.24
N GLN A 80 -25.16 -26.41 22.32
CA GLN A 80 -25.28 -26.88 20.94
C GLN A 80 -24.06 -26.46 20.10
N LEU A 81 -23.34 -27.43 19.52
CA LEU A 81 -22.34 -27.14 18.48
C LEU A 81 -23.05 -26.65 17.21
N LEU A 82 -22.75 -25.43 16.79
CA LEU A 82 -23.37 -24.80 15.63
C LEU A 82 -22.52 -24.94 14.37
N MET A 83 -21.20 -24.73 14.49
CA MET A 83 -20.28 -24.76 13.36
C MET A 83 -18.86 -25.08 13.84
N THR A 84 -18.10 -25.78 13.00
CA THR A 84 -16.66 -25.88 13.11
C THR A 84 -16.04 -25.23 11.89
N LEU A 85 -15.07 -24.35 12.08
CA LEU A 85 -14.31 -23.69 11.04
C LEU A 85 -12.85 -24.08 11.17
N ASP A 86 -12.23 -24.54 10.08
CA ASP A 86 -10.82 -24.91 10.03
C ASP A 86 -10.14 -24.11 8.91
N ILE A 87 -9.08 -23.39 9.28
CA ILE A 87 -8.34 -22.51 8.38
C ILE A 87 -6.86 -22.90 8.41
N SER A 88 -6.30 -23.14 7.22
CA SER A 88 -4.87 -23.41 7.03
C SER A 88 -4.21 -22.29 6.22
N LEU A 89 -2.97 -21.96 6.58
CA LEU A 89 -2.13 -20.92 5.98
C LEU A 89 -0.97 -21.60 5.25
N SER A 90 -0.53 -21.04 4.11
CA SER A 90 0.65 -21.56 3.42
C SER A 90 1.94 -21.33 4.21
N GLU A 91 1.96 -20.31 5.06
CA GLU A 91 3.11 -19.86 5.82
C GLU A 91 2.83 -19.88 7.32
N ILE A 92 3.90 -20.00 8.11
CA ILE A 92 3.83 -19.91 9.56
C ILE A 92 3.72 -18.43 9.96
N VAL A 93 2.72 -18.09 10.76
CA VAL A 93 2.47 -16.73 11.23
C VAL A 93 2.75 -16.60 12.73
N ASP A 94 3.27 -15.44 13.13
CA ASP A 94 3.52 -15.07 14.52
C ASP A 94 2.68 -13.84 14.91
N ILE A 95 1.45 -14.10 15.36
CA ILE A 95 0.48 -13.11 15.84
C ILE A 95 -0.11 -13.56 17.17
N ARG A 96 -0.57 -12.60 18.00
CA ARG A 96 -1.14 -12.87 19.33
C ARG A 96 -2.55 -13.48 19.32
N GLY A 97 -3.22 -13.53 18.18
CA GLY A 97 -4.58 -14.05 18.11
C GLY A 97 -5.30 -13.72 16.82
N ILE A 98 -6.59 -14.00 16.80
CA ILE A 98 -7.50 -13.68 15.68
C ILE A 98 -8.72 -12.91 16.18
N THR A 99 -9.31 -12.09 15.32
CA THR A 99 -10.55 -11.37 15.63
C THR A 99 -11.67 -11.87 14.74
N LEU A 100 -12.79 -12.25 15.35
CA LEU A 100 -14.01 -12.70 14.67
C LEU A 100 -15.10 -11.64 14.80
N THR A 101 -15.79 -11.36 13.70
CA THR A 101 -16.95 -10.45 13.68
C THR A 101 -18.20 -11.23 13.30
N TYR A 102 -19.26 -11.12 14.13
CA TYR A 102 -20.54 -11.79 13.94
C TYR A 102 -21.64 -10.83 13.41
N ASP A 103 -22.92 -11.10 13.69
CA ASP A 103 -24.05 -10.29 13.21
C ASP A 103 -24.23 -9.01 14.03
N ASN A 104 -23.64 -7.91 13.56
CA ASN A 104 -23.75 -6.58 14.18
C ASN A 104 -25.18 -6.02 14.12
N LEU A 105 -26.00 -6.42 13.15
CA LEU A 105 -27.32 -5.84 12.92
C LEU A 105 -28.33 -6.32 13.97
N LEU A 106 -28.29 -7.60 14.31
CA LEU A 106 -29.15 -8.23 15.31
C LEU A 106 -28.45 -8.43 16.65
N ASN A 107 -27.16 -8.08 16.73
CA ASN A 107 -26.32 -8.30 17.91
C ASN A 107 -26.33 -9.78 18.33
N VAL A 108 -26.21 -10.69 17.36
CA VAL A 108 -26.21 -12.14 17.57
C VAL A 108 -24.78 -12.67 17.50
N PHE A 109 -24.37 -13.38 18.55
CA PHE A 109 -23.02 -13.92 18.67
C PHE A 109 -23.02 -15.24 19.46
N PRO A 110 -22.05 -16.13 19.19
CA PRO A 110 -21.89 -17.35 19.96
C PRO A 110 -21.51 -17.03 21.39
N GLN A 111 -21.98 -17.79 22.37
CA GLN A 111 -21.64 -17.56 23.78
C GLN A 111 -20.36 -18.29 24.19
N GLN A 112 -20.07 -19.42 23.55
CA GLN A 112 -18.89 -20.24 23.83
C GLN A 112 -18.15 -20.52 22.53
N VAL A 113 -16.84 -20.27 22.54
CA VAL A 113 -15.97 -20.49 21.40
C VAL A 113 -14.72 -21.21 21.85
N ILE A 114 -14.45 -22.38 21.26
CA ILE A 114 -13.23 -23.15 21.52
C ILE A 114 -12.34 -23.02 20.30
N ILE A 115 -11.10 -22.57 20.50
CA ILE A 115 -10.10 -22.47 19.43
C ILE A 115 -8.90 -23.37 19.72
N LYS A 116 -8.44 -24.06 18.69
CA LYS A 116 -7.20 -24.84 18.68
C LYS A 116 -6.28 -24.31 17.60
N PHE A 117 -5.03 -24.02 17.94
CA PHE A 117 -3.99 -23.67 16.98
C PHE A 117 -3.06 -24.86 16.77
N TYR A 118 -2.56 -24.96 15.54
CA TYR A 118 -1.72 -26.05 15.07
C TYR A 118 -0.46 -25.50 14.41
N LEU A 119 0.65 -26.16 14.68
CA LEU A 119 1.85 -26.07 13.86
C LEU A 119 1.98 -27.40 13.10
N ASN A 120 1.76 -27.34 11.80
CA ASN A 120 1.56 -28.49 10.93
C ASN A 120 0.38 -29.34 11.45
N ASP A 121 0.64 -30.57 11.89
CA ASP A 121 -0.39 -31.48 12.41
C ASP A 121 -0.46 -31.52 13.94
N SER A 122 0.41 -30.78 14.64
CA SER A 122 0.50 -30.79 16.10
C SER A 122 -0.26 -29.63 16.73
N VAL A 123 -1.13 -29.92 17.69
CA VAL A 123 -1.81 -28.90 18.51
C VAL A 123 -0.78 -28.23 19.41
N ILE A 124 -0.65 -26.91 19.29
CA ILE A 124 0.27 -26.11 20.10
C ILE A 124 -0.45 -25.32 21.19
N PHE A 125 -1.74 -25.04 20.99
CA PHE A 125 -2.53 -24.24 21.91
C PHE A 125 -4.02 -24.57 21.77
N GLU A 126 -4.74 -24.63 22.88
CA GLU A 126 -6.20 -24.79 22.92
C GLU A 126 -6.75 -23.94 24.06
N LYS A 127 -7.80 -23.16 23.77
CA LYS A 127 -8.46 -22.31 24.76
C LYS A 127 -9.94 -22.17 24.48
N GLU A 128 -10.70 -22.15 25.56
CA GLU A 128 -12.13 -21.83 25.56
C GLU A 128 -12.32 -20.37 25.93
N PHE A 129 -13.18 -19.69 25.16
CA PHE A 129 -13.54 -18.30 25.35
C PHE A 129 -15.04 -18.18 25.54
N GLU A 130 -15.44 -17.49 26.60
CA GLU A 130 -16.80 -16.97 26.73
C GLU A 130 -16.87 -15.64 25.98
N ASN A 131 -17.96 -15.45 25.25
CA ASN A 131 -18.14 -14.28 24.41
C ASN A 131 -19.36 -13.47 24.85
N ASP A 132 -19.18 -12.16 24.94
CA ASP A 132 -20.18 -11.20 25.37
C ASP A 132 -20.45 -10.11 24.31
N ASN A 133 -19.77 -10.19 23.16
CA ASN A 133 -19.79 -9.15 22.14
C ASN A 133 -19.81 -9.74 20.71
N VAL A 134 -20.22 -8.91 19.76
CA VAL A 134 -20.26 -9.27 18.33
C VAL A 134 -18.87 -9.29 17.69
N ILE A 135 -17.94 -8.51 18.24
CA ILE A 135 -16.52 -8.55 17.85
C ILE A 135 -15.77 -9.25 18.97
N GLN A 136 -15.30 -10.46 18.69
CA GLN A 136 -14.59 -11.28 19.65
C GLN A 136 -13.11 -11.37 19.29
N ARG A 137 -12.24 -11.09 20.26
CA ARG A 137 -10.79 -11.26 20.15
C ARG A 137 -10.40 -12.56 20.81
N LEU A 138 -9.84 -13.48 20.03
CA LEU A 138 -9.33 -14.76 20.50
C LEU A 138 -7.81 -14.63 20.62
N GLU A 139 -7.36 -14.07 21.74
CA GLU A 139 -5.95 -13.74 21.98
C GLU A 139 -5.34 -14.51 23.16
N ASP A 140 -4.05 -14.79 23.06
CA ASP A 140 -3.22 -15.27 24.16
C ASP A 140 -1.77 -14.81 24.03
N ASP A 141 -1.19 -14.38 25.15
CA ASP A 141 0.18 -13.87 25.21
C ASP A 141 1.26 -14.94 24.99
N ASN A 142 0.91 -16.22 25.18
CA ASN A 142 1.83 -17.34 25.01
C ASN A 142 1.58 -18.12 23.73
N LEU A 143 0.80 -17.55 22.80
CA LEU A 143 0.53 -18.20 21.52
C LEU A 143 1.84 -18.34 20.72
N GLN A 144 2.18 -19.59 20.42
CA GLN A 144 3.33 -19.90 19.57
C GLN A 144 2.97 -19.72 18.09
N PRO A 145 3.97 -19.53 17.20
CA PRO A 145 3.72 -19.44 15.77
C PRO A 145 2.96 -20.66 15.24
N PHE A 146 2.01 -20.43 14.34
CA PHE A 146 1.10 -21.45 13.83
C PHE A 146 0.89 -21.30 12.32
N ASN A 147 0.40 -22.34 11.67
CA ASN A 147 -0.03 -22.31 10.27
C ASN A 147 -1.44 -22.86 10.05
N ARG A 148 -2.14 -23.30 11.11
CA ARG A 148 -3.54 -23.72 11.03
C ARG A 148 -4.26 -23.48 12.34
N PHE A 149 -5.57 -23.22 12.29
CA PHE A 149 -6.42 -23.20 13.48
C PHE A 149 -7.83 -23.71 13.20
N GLU A 150 -8.41 -24.32 14.23
CA GLU A 150 -9.79 -24.83 14.25
C GLU A 150 -10.59 -24.03 15.30
N VAL A 151 -11.75 -23.51 14.92
CA VAL A 151 -12.67 -22.80 15.80
C VAL A 151 -14.01 -23.55 15.85
N LYS A 152 -14.50 -23.82 17.05
CA LYS A 152 -15.81 -24.43 17.31
C LYS A 152 -16.71 -23.45 18.04
N PHE A 153 -17.90 -23.26 17.48
CA PHE A 153 -18.87 -22.30 17.99
C PHE A 153 -20.04 -23.00 18.66
N TYR A 154 -20.30 -22.63 19.91
CA TYR A 154 -21.34 -23.20 20.74
C TYR A 154 -22.30 -22.13 21.22
N ASP A 155 -23.58 -22.46 21.16
CA ASP A 155 -24.70 -21.62 21.56
C ASP A 155 -24.75 -20.26 20.89
N LEU A 156 -25.83 -19.52 21.12
CA LEU A 156 -25.97 -18.11 20.76
C LEU A 156 -26.59 -17.37 21.94
N ASN A 157 -26.26 -16.09 22.05
CA ASN A 157 -26.90 -15.20 23.01
C ASN A 157 -28.42 -15.08 22.78
N ILE A 158 -28.89 -15.28 21.55
CA ILE A 158 -30.31 -15.32 21.18
C ILE A 158 -30.62 -16.65 20.48
N LYS A 159 -31.53 -17.43 21.05
CA LYS A 159 -32.00 -18.70 20.47
C LYS A 159 -32.84 -18.47 19.21
N GLN A 160 -33.08 -19.53 18.45
CA GLN A 160 -33.79 -19.56 17.17
C GLN A 160 -33.14 -18.69 16.07
N HIS A 161 -31.86 -18.38 16.23
CA HIS A 161 -31.04 -17.71 15.21
C HIS A 161 -29.99 -18.66 14.65
N PHE A 162 -29.54 -18.40 13.44
CA PHE A 162 -28.35 -19.01 12.87
C PHE A 162 -27.10 -18.28 13.36
N LEU A 163 -25.99 -19.01 13.55
CA LEU A 163 -24.69 -18.37 13.70
C LEU A 163 -24.33 -17.73 12.36
N LYS A 164 -23.88 -16.48 12.38
CA LYS A 164 -23.48 -15.73 11.20
C LYS A 164 -22.09 -15.14 11.44
N ILE A 165 -21.10 -15.58 10.68
CA ILE A 165 -19.72 -15.07 10.74
C ILE A 165 -19.54 -14.11 9.56
N LYS A 166 -19.26 -12.84 9.84
CA LYS A 166 -19.13 -11.78 8.84
C LYS A 166 -17.72 -11.67 8.30
N HIS A 167 -16.73 -11.74 9.19
CA HIS A 167 -15.34 -11.45 8.87
C HIS A 167 -14.39 -12.10 9.87
N ILE A 168 -13.23 -12.51 9.37
CA ILE A 168 -12.11 -13.02 10.18
C ILE A 168 -10.90 -12.16 9.87
N LEU A 169 -10.35 -11.54 10.92
CA LEU A 169 -9.08 -10.87 10.87
C LEU A 169 -8.00 -11.76 11.49
N PHE A 170 -6.96 -12.06 10.71
CA PHE A 170 -5.76 -12.77 11.17
C PHE A 170 -4.87 -11.83 11.98
N GLY A 171 -5.34 -11.48 13.18
CA GLY A 171 -4.68 -10.52 14.03
C GLY A 171 -5.63 -9.80 14.98
N LEU A 172 -5.11 -8.73 15.57
CA LEU A 172 -5.79 -7.89 16.54
C LEU A 172 -5.73 -6.42 16.13
N GLU A 173 -6.82 -5.70 16.36
CA GLU A 173 -6.85 -4.25 16.21
C GLU A 173 -6.93 -3.57 17.56
N GLU A 174 -6.04 -2.61 17.81
CA GLU A 174 -5.93 -1.90 19.06
C GLU A 174 -6.09 -0.41 18.84
N ILE A 175 -7.18 0.14 19.36
CA ILE A 175 -7.46 1.57 19.29
C ILE A 175 -6.58 2.28 20.33
N ILE A 176 -5.75 3.21 19.87
CA ILE A 176 -5.01 4.12 20.72
C ILE A 176 -5.98 5.25 21.10
N PRO A 177 -6.44 5.33 22.37
CA PRO A 177 -7.49 6.24 22.73
C PRO A 177 -6.97 7.68 22.71
N ASN A 178 -7.74 8.59 22.12
CA ASN A 178 -7.36 10.00 21.95
C ASN A 178 -6.96 10.68 23.28
N ARG A 179 -7.60 10.30 24.40
CA ARG A 179 -7.28 10.82 25.74
C ARG A 179 -5.85 10.53 26.22
N ASP A 180 -5.18 9.54 25.63
CA ASP A 180 -3.82 9.11 26.01
C ASP A 180 -2.74 9.76 25.16
N ILE A 181 -3.11 10.44 24.07
CA ILE A 181 -2.20 11.17 23.19
C ILE A 181 -1.73 12.44 23.91
N LYS A 182 -0.43 12.49 24.24
CA LYS A 182 0.14 13.54 25.11
C LYS A 182 0.76 14.71 24.36
N ALA A 183 1.41 14.48 23.21
CA ALA A 183 2.50 15.37 22.78
C ALA A 183 2.52 15.86 21.33
N THR A 184 1.91 15.18 20.34
CA THR A 184 1.40 15.68 19.02
C THR A 184 1.21 14.52 18.05
N VAL A 185 0.03 14.51 17.44
CA VAL A 185 -0.35 14.00 16.11
C VAL A 185 0.44 14.53 14.92
N LYS A 186 1.72 14.22 14.65
CA LYS A 186 2.41 14.79 13.47
C LYS A 186 2.36 13.81 12.30
N LEU A 187 1.54 14.12 11.30
CA LEU A 187 1.46 13.40 10.03
C LEU A 187 2.01 14.31 8.93
N VAL A 188 3.04 13.85 8.23
CA VAL A 188 3.61 14.51 7.05
C VAL A 188 3.22 13.70 5.84
N GLN A 189 2.61 14.36 4.88
CA GLN A 189 2.27 13.75 3.61
C GLN A 189 2.87 14.58 2.48
N GLU A 190 3.41 13.93 1.46
CA GLU A 190 4.16 14.60 0.39
C GLU A 190 3.97 13.91 -0.97
N ILE A 191 4.04 14.69 -2.04
CA ILE A 191 4.21 14.17 -3.40
C ILE A 191 5.46 14.76 -4.03
N ASP A 192 6.14 13.95 -4.85
CA ASP A 192 7.13 14.46 -5.78
C ASP A 192 6.44 14.74 -7.12
N ASP A 193 6.43 16.01 -7.52
CA ASP A 193 5.90 16.41 -8.82
C ASP A 193 6.95 16.37 -9.93
N THR A 194 8.23 16.17 -9.59
CA THR A 194 9.35 16.06 -10.54
C THR A 194 9.60 14.62 -11.00
N ASN A 195 9.01 13.64 -10.35
CA ASN A 195 9.26 12.20 -10.55
C ASN A 195 10.76 11.85 -10.54
N GLN A 196 11.59 12.62 -9.84
CA GLN A 196 13.01 12.29 -9.64
C GLN A 196 13.18 11.33 -8.46
N LYS A 197 12.26 11.38 -7.51
CA LYS A 197 12.21 10.58 -6.29
C LYS A 197 10.76 10.18 -6.03
N ILE A 198 10.57 9.28 -5.08
CA ILE A 198 9.23 8.98 -4.56
C ILE A 198 9.20 9.45 -3.11
N SER A 199 8.25 10.32 -2.80
CA SER A 199 8.01 10.78 -1.44
C SER A 199 7.43 9.65 -0.58
N ILE A 200 7.73 9.69 0.72
CA ILE A 200 7.20 8.77 1.71
C ILE A 200 6.39 9.59 2.69
N ASP A 201 5.15 9.18 2.92
CA ASP A 201 4.34 9.75 4.00
C ASP A 201 4.82 9.20 5.35
N GLU A 202 4.96 10.09 6.33
CA GLU A 202 5.54 9.80 7.65
C GLU A 202 4.61 10.21 8.79
N LEU A 203 4.56 9.40 9.85
CA LEU A 203 3.84 9.69 11.08
C LEU A 203 4.77 9.60 12.30
N ASP A 204 4.82 10.68 13.06
CA ASP A 204 5.40 10.73 14.39
C ASP A 204 4.26 10.78 15.43
N LEU A 205 4.14 9.73 16.25
CA LEU A 205 3.13 9.62 17.30
C LEU A 205 3.79 9.43 18.67
N THR A 206 3.36 10.20 19.67
CA THR A 206 3.77 10.01 21.07
C THR A 206 2.56 10.04 22.01
N PHE A 207 2.43 8.99 22.83
CA PHE A 207 1.30 8.82 23.74
C PHE A 207 1.71 8.11 25.03
N LEU A 208 0.80 8.10 26.00
CA LEU A 208 0.93 7.37 27.26
C LEU A 208 0.32 5.97 27.13
N ALA A 209 1.15 4.94 27.17
CA ALA A 209 0.72 3.56 27.23
C ALA A 209 0.12 3.23 28.61
N ARG A 210 -1.20 3.38 28.77
CA ARG A 210 -1.89 2.99 30.01
C ARG A 210 -2.18 1.48 30.13
N LYS A 211 -1.82 0.72 29.09
CA LYS A 211 -1.88 -0.73 29.03
C LYS A 211 -0.57 -1.26 28.43
N ASP A 212 -0.33 -2.55 28.62
CA ASP A 212 0.81 -3.21 27.99
C ASP A 212 0.55 -3.35 26.48
N TYR A 213 1.28 -2.58 25.68
CA TYR A 213 1.24 -2.67 24.21
C TYR A 213 2.45 -3.47 23.74
N ARG A 214 2.23 -4.44 22.85
CA ARG A 214 3.31 -5.19 22.20
C ARG A 214 3.40 -4.80 20.74
N PHE A 215 3.93 -3.61 20.48
CA PHE A 215 4.16 -3.17 19.11
C PHE A 215 5.25 -4.02 18.46
N LYS A 216 4.97 -4.52 17.26
CA LYS A 216 5.96 -5.09 16.34
C LYS A 216 6.18 -4.12 15.18
N THR A 217 7.39 -4.04 14.66
CA THR A 217 7.67 -3.27 13.44
C THR A 217 6.93 -3.87 12.25
N TYR A 218 6.65 -3.03 11.26
CA TYR A 218 5.93 -3.35 10.03
C TYR A 218 4.49 -3.84 10.19
N GLN A 219 3.94 -3.60 11.38
CA GLN A 219 2.53 -3.77 11.63
C GLN A 219 1.78 -2.47 11.27
N PRO A 220 0.61 -2.56 10.61
CA PRO A 220 -0.11 -1.38 10.16
C PRO A 220 -0.59 -0.46 11.28
N LEU A 221 -0.65 0.83 10.95
CA LEU A 221 -1.27 1.90 11.70
C LEU A 221 -2.23 2.65 10.78
N GLN A 222 -3.51 2.60 11.14
CA GLN A 222 -4.54 3.35 10.46
C GLN A 222 -4.82 4.64 11.23
N VAL A 223 -4.67 5.78 10.56
CA VAL A 223 -5.00 7.10 11.11
C VAL A 223 -6.26 7.60 10.41
N SER A 224 -7.33 7.85 11.17
CA SER A 224 -8.62 8.30 10.64
C SER A 224 -9.17 9.48 11.43
N ASP A 225 -9.96 10.32 10.78
CA ASP A 225 -10.73 11.40 11.42
C ASP A 225 -12.20 11.40 10.98
N GLN A 226 -12.96 12.46 11.26
CA GLN A 226 -14.40 12.53 10.92
C GLN A 226 -14.69 12.44 9.42
N ARG A 227 -13.69 12.68 8.56
CA ARG A 227 -13.81 12.63 7.10
C ARG A 227 -13.43 11.27 6.52
N GLY A 228 -12.90 10.36 7.35
CA GLY A 228 -12.46 9.03 6.95
C GLY A 228 -10.97 8.83 7.16
N LEU A 229 -10.39 7.93 6.36
CA LEU A 229 -8.98 7.57 6.38
C LEU A 229 -8.10 8.76 6.02
N ARG A 230 -7.05 8.98 6.82
CA ARG A 230 -6.01 9.97 6.55
C ARG A 230 -4.72 9.36 6.08
N ALA A 231 -4.30 8.28 6.72
CA ALA A 231 -3.10 7.57 6.33
C ALA A 231 -3.20 6.10 6.75
N TYR A 232 -2.66 5.24 5.89
CA TYR A 232 -2.41 3.83 6.19
C TYR A 232 -0.91 3.61 6.14
N LEU A 233 -0.31 3.40 7.31
CA LEU A 233 1.14 3.42 7.53
C LEU A 233 1.58 2.14 8.23
N PHE A 234 2.88 1.93 8.33
CA PHE A 234 3.50 0.76 8.93
C PHE A 234 4.58 1.19 9.89
N LEU A 235 4.61 0.58 11.08
CA LEU A 235 5.59 0.92 12.11
C LEU A 235 7.03 0.70 11.63
N ASP A 236 7.84 1.75 11.61
CA ASP A 236 9.26 1.68 11.32
C ASP A 236 10.08 1.60 12.62
N LYS A 237 9.81 2.52 13.57
CA LYS A 237 10.54 2.57 14.86
C LYS A 237 9.62 2.66 16.05
N ILE A 238 10.00 1.96 17.11
CA ILE A 238 9.31 1.93 18.39
C ILE A 238 10.31 2.33 19.48
N LYS A 239 9.99 3.37 20.25
CA LYS A 239 10.81 3.85 21.35
C LYS A 239 9.98 3.88 22.64
N TRP A 240 10.44 3.12 23.63
CA TRP A 240 9.90 3.15 24.99
C TRP A 240 10.73 4.11 25.82
N ASN A 241 10.09 5.19 26.28
CA ASN A 241 10.70 6.16 27.19
C ASN A 241 10.29 5.82 28.63
N SER A 242 10.99 6.37 29.62
CA SER A 242 10.61 6.22 31.02
C SER A 242 9.18 6.77 31.27
N TYR A 243 8.45 6.15 32.21
CA TYR A 243 7.07 6.51 32.60
C TYR A 243 5.96 6.16 31.59
N ASP A 244 6.04 4.98 30.97
CA ASP A 244 5.02 4.44 30.05
C ASP A 244 4.74 5.33 28.83
N ILE A 245 5.72 6.14 28.42
CA ILE A 245 5.61 6.98 27.22
C ILE A 245 6.16 6.21 26.03
N VAL A 246 5.33 6.04 25.00
CA VAL A 246 5.72 5.35 23.76
C VAL A 246 5.78 6.36 22.63
N SER A 247 6.85 6.30 21.85
CA SER A 247 7.00 7.05 20.59
C SER A 247 7.08 6.07 19.43
N LEU A 248 6.22 6.27 18.44
CA LEU A 248 6.07 5.45 17.24
C LEU A 248 6.39 6.32 16.02
N GLU A 249 7.27 5.82 15.16
CA GLU A 249 7.54 6.34 13.82
C GLU A 249 6.98 5.34 12.82
N ALA A 250 6.18 5.80 11.85
CA ALA A 250 5.57 4.94 10.84
C ALA A 250 5.63 5.57 9.44
N CYS A 251 5.77 4.72 8.43
CA CYS A 251 5.89 5.12 7.02
C CYS A 251 4.88 4.38 6.15
N ASP A 252 4.56 4.92 4.98
CA ASP A 252 3.59 4.32 4.07
C ASP A 252 4.07 3.07 3.31
N TYR A 253 3.24 2.60 2.37
CA TYR A 253 3.53 1.48 1.49
C TYR A 253 4.78 1.69 0.62
N VAL A 254 5.12 2.92 0.24
CA VAL A 254 6.30 3.18 -0.60
C VAL A 254 7.57 2.77 0.14
N ASN A 255 7.61 2.97 1.46
CA ASN A 255 8.73 2.52 2.29
C ASN A 255 8.85 0.99 2.38
N ILE A 256 7.74 0.24 2.25
CA ILE A 256 7.79 -1.23 2.23
C ILE A 256 8.52 -1.75 0.98
N LEU A 257 8.33 -1.08 -0.15
CA LEU A 257 8.90 -1.48 -1.44
C LEU A 257 10.44 -1.49 -1.45
N ASP A 258 11.11 -0.80 -0.52
CA ASP A 258 12.57 -0.85 -0.40
C ASP A 258 13.11 -2.20 0.03
N LYS A 259 12.28 -3.06 0.62
CA LYS A 259 12.71 -4.35 1.19
C LYS A 259 12.70 -5.50 0.20
N TYR A 260 12.02 -5.32 -0.92
CA TYR A 260 11.83 -6.34 -1.93
C TYR A 260 12.63 -5.96 -3.16
N ASN A 261 13.34 -6.92 -3.73
CA ASN A 261 14.05 -6.72 -4.99
C ASN A 261 13.13 -7.10 -6.14
N PHE A 262 13.07 -6.23 -7.14
CA PHE A 262 12.44 -6.51 -8.41
C PHE A 262 13.52 -7.00 -9.38
N LEU A 263 13.29 -8.17 -9.98
CA LEU A 263 14.27 -8.81 -10.88
C LEU A 263 14.37 -8.13 -12.24
N GLY A 264 13.46 -7.20 -12.55
CA GLY A 264 13.52 -6.37 -13.75
C GLY A 264 13.47 -7.20 -15.04
N GLY A 265 14.13 -6.68 -16.08
CA GLY A 265 14.23 -7.34 -17.37
C GLY A 265 14.43 -6.35 -18.51
N PHE A 266 14.32 -6.87 -19.74
CA PHE A 266 14.33 -6.06 -20.95
C PHE A 266 12.90 -5.96 -21.49
N PHE A 267 12.46 -4.74 -21.80
CA PHE A 267 11.10 -4.44 -22.22
C PHE A 267 11.10 -3.80 -23.61
N GLU A 268 10.23 -4.30 -24.49
CA GLU A 268 10.01 -3.74 -25.82
C GLU A 268 8.52 -3.41 -26.00
N ASN A 269 8.17 -2.13 -25.82
CA ASN A 269 6.78 -1.65 -25.84
C ASN A 269 5.85 -2.47 -24.91
N ALA A 270 6.39 -2.90 -23.77
CA ALA A 270 5.64 -3.68 -22.79
C ALA A 270 4.59 -2.81 -22.10
N CYS A 271 3.43 -3.39 -21.76
CA CYS A 271 2.38 -2.69 -21.04
C CYS A 271 2.86 -2.28 -19.65
N ALA A 272 2.83 -0.98 -19.33
CA ALA A 272 3.29 -0.49 -18.03
C ALA A 272 2.50 -1.09 -16.85
N MET A 273 1.20 -1.35 -17.05
CA MET A 273 0.33 -1.94 -16.05
C MET A 273 0.74 -3.37 -15.67
N GLU A 274 1.16 -4.19 -16.64
CA GLU A 274 1.60 -5.56 -16.39
C GLU A 274 2.89 -5.58 -15.59
N VAL A 275 3.85 -4.71 -15.92
CA VAL A 275 5.12 -4.60 -15.20
C VAL A 275 4.92 -4.07 -13.78
N LEU A 276 4.02 -3.10 -13.59
CA LEU A 276 3.63 -2.63 -12.26
C LEU A 276 2.93 -3.73 -11.45
N THR A 277 2.08 -4.54 -12.09
CA THR A 277 1.43 -5.69 -11.41
C THR A 277 2.48 -6.64 -10.84
N GLN A 278 3.45 -7.07 -11.67
CA GLN A 278 4.54 -7.94 -11.22
C GLN A 278 5.35 -7.34 -10.07
N LEU A 279 5.63 -6.03 -10.13
CA LEU A 279 6.36 -5.30 -9.09
C LEU A 279 5.60 -5.29 -7.77
N PHE A 280 4.32 -4.94 -7.78
CA PHE A 280 3.51 -4.86 -6.56
C PHE A 280 3.15 -6.24 -5.99
N ASP A 281 2.97 -7.26 -6.84
CA ASP A 281 2.76 -8.64 -6.43
C ASP A 281 3.99 -9.18 -5.68
N THR A 282 5.20 -8.84 -6.12
CA THR A 282 6.46 -9.20 -5.44
C THR A 282 6.49 -8.70 -3.99
N ALA A 283 5.95 -7.51 -3.73
CA ALA A 283 5.91 -6.91 -2.40
C ALA A 283 4.58 -7.17 -1.66
N ASN A 284 3.61 -7.83 -2.29
CA ASN A 284 2.22 -7.98 -1.83
C ASN A 284 1.60 -6.65 -1.35
N VAL A 285 1.79 -5.59 -2.14
CA VAL A 285 1.31 -4.23 -1.81
C VAL A 285 0.08 -3.90 -2.67
N PRO A 286 -1.06 -3.50 -2.06
CA PRO A 286 -2.24 -3.09 -2.81
C PRO A 286 -1.98 -1.79 -3.57
N TRP A 287 -2.40 -1.75 -4.83
CA TRP A 287 -2.17 -0.59 -5.70
C TRP A 287 -3.29 -0.41 -6.72
N LYS A 288 -3.37 0.78 -7.30
CA LYS A 288 -4.22 1.12 -8.45
C LYS A 288 -3.51 2.12 -9.35
N ILE A 289 -3.87 2.13 -10.62
CA ILE A 289 -3.42 3.12 -11.59
C ILE A 289 -4.62 3.80 -12.24
N ASP A 290 -4.46 5.09 -12.53
CA ASP A 290 -5.45 5.91 -13.25
C ASP A 290 -5.65 5.39 -14.68
N ASP A 291 -6.91 5.31 -15.11
CA ASP A 291 -7.31 4.85 -16.46
C ASP A 291 -6.62 5.65 -17.57
N TYR A 292 -6.17 6.88 -17.28
CA TYR A 292 -5.33 7.68 -18.18
C TYR A 292 -4.10 6.91 -18.72
N PHE A 293 -3.54 5.98 -17.93
CA PHE A 293 -2.35 5.21 -18.30
C PHE A 293 -2.66 3.81 -18.87
N ALA A 294 -3.92 3.49 -19.18
CA ALA A 294 -4.30 2.16 -19.66
C ALA A 294 -3.55 1.72 -20.94
N GLY A 295 -3.12 2.68 -21.78
CA GLY A 295 -2.33 2.42 -22.99
C GLY A 295 -0.84 2.76 -22.88
N ALA A 296 -0.33 3.04 -21.68
CA ALA A 296 1.06 3.42 -21.49
C ALA A 296 2.00 2.20 -21.68
N THR A 297 3.05 2.39 -22.46
CA THR A 297 4.06 1.36 -22.74
C THR A 297 5.44 1.80 -22.30
N ILE A 298 6.26 0.86 -21.86
CA ILE A 298 7.66 1.09 -21.51
C ILE A 298 8.59 0.29 -22.43
N SER A 299 9.75 0.88 -22.72
CA SER A 299 10.82 0.27 -23.51
C SER A 299 12.17 0.57 -22.88
N GLY A 300 13.05 -0.41 -22.87
CA GLY A 300 14.39 -0.31 -22.32
C GLY A 300 14.69 -1.41 -21.31
N HIS A 301 15.81 -1.27 -20.63
CA HIS A 301 16.32 -2.24 -19.67
C HIS A 301 16.09 -1.77 -18.24
N LEU A 302 15.60 -2.65 -17.39
CA LEU A 302 15.51 -2.44 -15.95
C LEU A 302 16.36 -3.48 -15.24
N GLU A 303 17.43 -3.04 -14.59
CA GLU A 303 18.33 -3.87 -13.78
C GLU A 303 17.61 -4.46 -12.56
N ILE A 304 18.26 -5.42 -11.88
CA ILE A 304 17.81 -5.87 -10.56
C ILE A 304 18.00 -4.73 -9.56
N MET A 305 16.92 -4.27 -8.94
CA MET A 305 16.94 -3.15 -7.98
C MET A 305 15.80 -3.28 -6.97
N THR A 306 15.71 -2.39 -5.99
CA THR A 306 14.57 -2.43 -5.06
C THR A 306 13.27 -2.09 -5.80
N CYS A 307 12.13 -2.62 -5.32
CA CYS A 307 10.83 -2.35 -5.94
C CYS A 307 10.53 -0.84 -5.96
N ARG A 308 11.00 -0.08 -4.96
CA ARG A 308 10.84 1.39 -4.94
C ARG A 308 11.62 2.07 -6.07
N GLU A 309 12.87 1.68 -6.30
CA GLU A 309 13.68 2.24 -7.38
C GLU A 309 13.12 1.89 -8.76
N ALA A 310 12.66 0.65 -8.93
CA ALA A 310 11.97 0.18 -10.12
C ALA A 310 10.69 0.99 -10.37
N LEU A 311 9.86 1.18 -9.34
CA LEU A 311 8.64 1.97 -9.40
C LEU A 311 8.93 3.42 -9.82
N ASN A 312 10.00 4.02 -9.30
CA ASN A 312 10.41 5.38 -9.67
C ASN A 312 10.76 5.45 -11.15
N LYS A 313 11.59 4.53 -11.65
CA LYS A 313 11.97 4.48 -13.08
C LYS A 313 10.76 4.29 -13.99
N ILE A 314 9.83 3.40 -13.63
CA ILE A 314 8.61 3.14 -14.40
C ILE A 314 7.69 4.36 -14.41
N CYS A 315 7.36 4.93 -13.24
CA CYS A 315 6.50 6.11 -13.13
C CYS A 315 7.09 7.32 -13.85
N ASN A 316 8.41 7.52 -13.79
CA ASN A 316 9.10 8.56 -14.53
C ASN A 316 8.99 8.36 -16.05
N ALA A 317 9.14 7.12 -16.53
CA ALA A 317 9.04 6.79 -17.96
C ALA A 317 7.64 7.02 -18.55
N ILE A 318 6.58 6.94 -17.73
CA ILE A 318 5.19 7.19 -18.16
C ILE A 318 4.64 8.54 -17.68
N ASN A 319 5.45 9.36 -16.99
CA ASN A 319 5.02 10.61 -16.37
C ASN A 319 3.81 10.45 -15.42
N ALA A 320 3.92 9.51 -14.48
CA ALA A 320 2.93 9.30 -13.44
C ALA A 320 3.46 9.71 -12.06
N THR A 321 2.57 10.18 -11.19
CA THR A 321 2.86 10.54 -9.81
C THR A 321 2.22 9.54 -8.86
N ILE A 322 2.90 9.23 -7.77
CA ILE A 322 2.47 8.26 -6.76
C ILE A 322 1.84 9.00 -5.58
N VAL A 323 0.71 8.50 -5.08
CA VAL A 323 0.01 9.04 -3.92
C VAL A 323 -0.47 7.90 -3.01
N THR A 324 -0.20 8.03 -1.71
CA THR A 324 -0.66 7.13 -0.64
C THR A 324 -1.56 7.85 0.37
N ALA A 325 -1.51 9.18 0.42
CA ALA A 325 -2.33 10.01 1.28
C ALA A 325 -3.84 9.75 1.14
N ASP A 326 -4.54 9.64 2.28
CA ASP A 326 -5.98 9.35 2.39
C ASP A 326 -6.42 8.00 1.78
N LEU A 327 -5.48 7.08 1.50
CA LEU A 327 -5.73 5.79 0.87
C LEU A 327 -5.11 4.63 1.67
N ASP A 328 -5.66 3.44 1.48
CA ASP A 328 -5.15 2.15 1.97
C ASP A 328 -4.44 1.34 0.87
N TYR A 329 -4.07 2.01 -0.23
CA TYR A 329 -3.34 1.45 -1.36
C TYR A 329 -2.45 2.52 -2.02
N VAL A 330 -1.48 2.09 -2.82
CA VAL A 330 -0.64 2.99 -3.62
C VAL A 330 -1.39 3.39 -4.90
N TYR A 331 -1.62 4.69 -5.10
CA TYR A 331 -2.30 5.19 -6.31
C TYR A 331 -1.33 5.88 -7.26
N ILE A 332 -1.23 5.35 -8.48
CA ILE A 332 -0.44 5.92 -9.57
C ILE A 332 -1.38 6.76 -10.43
N LYS A 333 -1.19 8.08 -10.47
CA LYS A 333 -2.12 8.99 -11.13
C LYS A 333 -1.42 10.11 -11.90
N LYS A 334 -2.16 10.71 -12.81
CA LYS A 334 -1.75 11.97 -13.44
C LYS A 334 -2.13 13.13 -12.52
N LEU A 335 -1.23 14.10 -12.34
CA LEU A 335 -1.54 15.31 -11.59
C LEU A 335 -2.51 16.20 -12.39
N SER A 336 -3.63 16.56 -11.77
CA SER A 336 -4.55 17.55 -12.36
C SER A 336 -3.94 18.96 -12.31
N THR A 337 -4.38 19.79 -13.25
CA THR A 337 -4.08 21.23 -13.33
C THR A 337 -5.31 22.09 -13.01
N ASP A 338 -6.44 21.46 -12.72
CA ASP A 338 -7.72 22.09 -12.43
C ASP A 338 -7.74 22.68 -11.02
N ILE A 339 -8.26 23.89 -10.91
CA ILE A 339 -8.39 24.57 -9.61
C ILE A 339 -9.55 23.93 -8.85
N VAL A 340 -9.23 23.26 -7.75
CA VAL A 340 -10.21 22.58 -6.89
C VAL A 340 -10.94 23.59 -6.01
N LYS A 341 -10.23 24.60 -5.48
CA LYS A 341 -10.80 25.57 -4.53
C LYS A 341 -10.04 26.88 -4.53
N GLU A 342 -10.76 27.97 -4.23
CA GLU A 342 -10.17 29.26 -3.85
C GLU A 342 -10.06 29.39 -2.33
N ILE A 343 -8.87 29.73 -1.84
CA ILE A 343 -8.56 30.00 -0.43
C ILE A 343 -8.40 31.51 -0.24
N PRO A 344 -9.41 32.18 0.34
CA PRO A 344 -9.35 33.61 0.57
C PRO A 344 -8.42 33.95 1.75
N LYS A 345 -7.92 35.19 1.77
CA LYS A 345 -6.96 35.68 2.78
C LYS A 345 -7.40 35.46 4.22
N ASN A 346 -8.68 35.61 4.51
CA ASN A 346 -9.26 35.45 5.85
C ASN A 346 -9.24 34.00 6.36
N HIS A 347 -8.92 33.01 5.51
CA HIS A 347 -8.81 31.60 5.87
C HIS A 347 -7.36 31.15 6.10
N ILE A 348 -6.39 32.08 6.01
CA ILE A 348 -4.97 31.83 6.28
C ILE A 348 -4.66 32.14 7.74
N PHE A 349 -4.14 31.17 8.49
CA PHE A 349 -3.91 31.28 9.94
C PHE A 349 -2.56 31.92 10.30
N SER A 350 -1.51 31.64 9.53
CA SER A 350 -0.19 32.25 9.71
C SER A 350 0.31 32.86 8.41
N GLY A 351 0.99 34.01 8.50
CA GLY A 351 1.48 34.74 7.33
C GLY A 351 2.28 33.85 6.38
N ALA A 352 1.92 33.89 5.10
CA ALA A 352 2.59 33.13 4.04
C ALA A 352 4.06 33.56 3.93
N LYS A 353 4.98 32.61 3.96
CA LYS A 353 6.39 32.85 3.63
C LYS A 353 6.64 32.36 2.21
N SER A 354 6.86 33.28 1.27
CA SER A 354 7.40 32.92 -0.04
C SER A 354 8.90 32.65 0.10
N ASN A 355 9.32 31.48 -0.35
CA ASN A 355 10.72 31.11 -0.47
C ASN A 355 11.03 30.98 -1.95
N ASN A 356 11.89 31.87 -2.45
CA ASN A 356 12.40 31.82 -3.82
C ASN A 356 13.91 31.49 -3.79
N ASN A 357 14.24 30.36 -3.15
CA ASN A 357 15.62 30.01 -2.80
C ASN A 357 16.32 29.11 -3.84
N LYS A 358 15.67 28.76 -4.96
CA LYS A 358 16.29 27.96 -6.01
C LYS A 358 16.90 28.86 -7.08
N ILE A 359 18.16 28.57 -7.43
CA ILE A 359 18.83 29.18 -8.59
C ILE A 359 18.03 28.81 -9.84
N LYS A 360 17.69 29.82 -10.66
CA LYS A 360 16.99 29.63 -11.93
C LYS A 360 17.67 28.55 -12.76
N ILE A 361 16.90 27.55 -13.21
CA ILE A 361 17.41 26.50 -14.09
C ILE A 361 17.53 27.08 -15.50
N THR A 362 18.75 27.07 -16.04
CA THR A 362 19.04 27.63 -17.38
C THR A 362 19.05 26.56 -18.46
N ALA A 363 19.03 25.29 -18.06
CA ALA A 363 19.15 24.15 -18.95
C ALA A 363 18.66 22.87 -18.29
N ILE A 364 18.06 21.98 -19.09
CA ILE A 364 17.69 20.63 -18.69
C ILE A 364 18.31 19.67 -19.69
N GLU A 365 18.92 18.60 -19.21
CA GLU A 365 19.47 17.51 -20.01
C GLU A 365 18.85 16.19 -19.56
N ILE A 366 18.27 15.44 -20.48
CA ILE A 366 17.86 14.07 -20.26
C ILE A 366 18.71 13.13 -21.10
N THR A 367 19.07 11.98 -20.55
CA THR A 367 19.77 10.92 -21.28
C THR A 367 18.77 9.90 -21.79
N GLU A 368 18.68 9.79 -23.11
CA GLU A 368 17.93 8.77 -23.84
C GLU A 368 18.81 7.55 -24.11
N TYR A 369 18.25 6.37 -23.90
CA TYR A 369 18.90 5.08 -24.12
C TYR A 369 18.27 4.37 -25.31
N THR A 370 19.10 3.91 -26.23
CA THR A 370 18.67 3.05 -27.35
C THR A 370 19.51 1.78 -27.33
N TYR A 371 18.88 0.66 -27.01
CA TYR A 371 19.51 -0.66 -26.93
C TYR A 371 19.44 -1.37 -28.28
N TYR A 372 20.45 -2.20 -28.56
CA TYR A 372 20.50 -3.06 -29.72
C TYR A 372 21.23 -4.37 -29.39
N GLU A 373 20.82 -5.42 -30.09
CA GLU A 373 21.39 -6.75 -29.98
C GLU A 373 22.80 -6.83 -30.59
N THR A 374 23.71 -7.55 -29.93
CA THR A 374 25.04 -7.86 -30.46
C THR A 374 25.23 -9.36 -30.66
N ASN A 375 26.08 -9.74 -31.63
CA ASN A 375 26.44 -11.15 -31.82
C ASN A 375 27.58 -11.62 -30.89
N ILE A 376 27.93 -10.84 -29.88
CA ILE A 376 28.99 -11.19 -28.92
C ILE A 376 28.39 -12.16 -27.91
N THR A 377 28.96 -13.37 -27.84
CA THR A 377 28.56 -14.39 -26.87
C THR A 377 29.50 -14.38 -25.68
N LYS A 378 28.95 -14.40 -24.47
CA LYS A 378 29.67 -14.41 -23.20
C LYS A 378 29.29 -15.64 -22.40
N GLU A 379 30.27 -16.21 -21.71
CA GLU A 379 30.02 -17.23 -20.70
C GLU A 379 29.50 -16.56 -19.43
N LEU A 380 28.32 -17.01 -18.98
CA LEU A 380 27.60 -16.44 -17.84
C LEU A 380 27.80 -17.30 -16.59
N TYR A 381 27.96 -18.61 -16.76
CA TYR A 381 28.20 -19.53 -15.66
C TYR A 381 28.87 -20.81 -16.15
N PHE A 382 29.72 -21.38 -15.29
CA PHE A 382 30.35 -22.68 -15.48
C PHE A 382 30.42 -23.41 -14.14
N SER A 383 30.04 -24.69 -14.13
CA SER A 383 30.21 -25.56 -12.96
C SER A 383 30.66 -26.95 -13.38
N GLU A 384 31.64 -27.47 -12.65
CA GLU A 384 32.07 -28.87 -12.78
C GLU A 384 31.16 -29.83 -11.99
N GLN A 385 30.41 -29.33 -11.01
CA GLN A 385 29.57 -30.13 -10.11
C GLN A 385 28.08 -29.93 -10.39
N GLU A 386 27.30 -30.98 -10.13
CA GLU A 386 25.84 -30.94 -10.20
C GLU A 386 25.25 -30.08 -9.08
N GLN A 387 24.36 -29.17 -9.45
CA GLN A 387 23.66 -28.24 -8.55
C GLN A 387 22.24 -28.02 -9.07
N GLU A 388 21.25 -28.12 -8.18
CA GLU A 388 19.85 -27.84 -8.49
C GLU A 388 19.51 -26.40 -8.11
N GLU A 389 18.61 -25.77 -8.87
CA GLU A 389 18.05 -24.43 -8.60
C GLU A 389 19.10 -23.31 -8.37
N VAL A 390 20.14 -23.26 -9.19
CA VAL A 390 21.19 -22.23 -9.10
C VAL A 390 20.68 -20.91 -9.68
N PHE A 391 20.61 -19.87 -8.85
CA PHE A 391 20.34 -18.50 -9.28
C PHE A 391 21.62 -17.80 -9.77
N ILE A 392 21.61 -17.34 -11.02
CA ILE A 392 22.74 -16.66 -11.67
C ILE A 392 22.30 -15.26 -12.07
N GLU A 393 22.92 -14.24 -11.46
CA GLU A 393 22.76 -12.84 -11.83
C GLU A 393 23.77 -12.44 -12.91
N PHE A 394 23.31 -11.77 -13.96
CA PHE A 394 24.16 -11.29 -15.05
C PHE A 394 24.70 -9.90 -14.76
N SER A 395 25.93 -9.63 -15.19
CA SER A 395 26.53 -8.30 -15.02
C SER A 395 25.88 -7.21 -15.87
N ASP A 396 25.32 -7.61 -17.01
CA ASP A 396 24.74 -6.74 -18.02
C ASP A 396 23.53 -7.46 -18.65
N ALA A 397 22.67 -6.72 -19.35
CA ALA A 397 21.52 -7.30 -20.05
C ALA A 397 22.00 -8.32 -21.09
N THR A 398 21.42 -9.52 -21.05
CA THR A 398 21.72 -10.59 -22.02
C THR A 398 20.45 -11.17 -22.66
N TYR A 399 20.64 -11.87 -23.78
CA TYR A 399 19.56 -12.55 -24.50
C TYR A 399 20.06 -13.83 -25.17
N ASN A 400 19.14 -14.63 -25.70
CA ASN A 400 19.45 -15.91 -26.37
C ASN A 400 20.38 -16.80 -25.53
N LEU A 401 19.91 -17.16 -24.33
CA LEU A 401 20.64 -18.04 -23.43
C LEU A 401 20.73 -19.46 -23.99
N GLU A 402 21.92 -20.06 -23.92
CA GLU A 402 22.20 -21.43 -24.31
C GLU A 402 22.92 -22.14 -23.17
N ILE A 403 22.34 -23.26 -22.70
CA ILE A 403 22.91 -24.12 -21.67
C ILE A 403 23.41 -25.44 -22.26
N LYS A 404 24.57 -25.90 -21.80
CA LYS A 404 25.11 -27.23 -22.06
C LYS A 404 25.17 -28.02 -20.77
N ASN A 405 24.78 -29.30 -20.81
CA ASN A 405 24.73 -30.19 -19.65
C ASN A 405 23.95 -29.58 -18.47
N GLY A 406 22.74 -29.11 -18.73
CA GLY A 406 21.84 -28.54 -17.73
C GLY A 406 20.48 -28.20 -18.32
N GLU A 407 19.60 -27.66 -17.49
CA GLU A 407 18.26 -27.19 -17.86
C GLU A 407 18.03 -25.79 -17.30
N ILE A 408 17.46 -24.88 -18.11
CA ILE A 408 17.04 -23.54 -17.65
C ILE A 408 15.60 -23.67 -17.16
N LEU A 409 15.38 -23.39 -15.87
CA LEU A 409 14.05 -23.41 -15.25
C LEU A 409 13.31 -22.10 -15.49
N GLU A 410 14.01 -20.99 -15.31
CA GLU A 410 13.49 -19.63 -15.44
C GLU A 410 14.61 -18.70 -15.90
N SER A 411 14.30 -17.71 -16.75
CA SER A 411 15.29 -16.70 -17.12
C SER A 411 14.66 -15.44 -17.67
N ASN A 412 15.40 -14.34 -17.57
CA ASN A 412 15.13 -13.11 -18.26
C ASN A 412 16.46 -12.44 -18.70
N ALA A 413 16.43 -11.16 -19.02
CA ALA A 413 17.64 -10.44 -19.46
C ALA A 413 18.67 -10.19 -18.35
N ASN A 414 18.32 -10.38 -17.07
CA ASN A 414 19.14 -10.08 -15.90
C ASN A 414 19.60 -11.32 -15.13
N TYR A 415 18.86 -12.42 -15.20
CA TYR A 415 19.20 -13.64 -14.47
C TYR A 415 18.74 -14.91 -15.19
N ALA A 416 19.26 -16.05 -14.73
CA ALA A 416 18.72 -17.36 -14.99
C ALA A 416 18.73 -18.22 -13.72
N ILE A 417 17.72 -19.07 -13.58
CA ILE A 417 17.66 -20.17 -12.60
C ILE A 417 17.82 -21.46 -13.39
N ILE A 418 18.83 -22.26 -13.03
CA ILE A 418 19.19 -23.47 -13.78
C ILE A 418 19.34 -24.68 -12.87
N ASN A 419 19.09 -25.86 -13.43
CA ASN A 419 19.63 -27.12 -12.94
C ASN A 419 20.92 -27.41 -13.71
N ALA A 420 22.06 -27.32 -13.03
CA ALA A 420 23.37 -27.59 -13.60
C ALA A 420 23.72 -29.07 -13.40
N PHE A 421 23.96 -29.82 -14.48
CA PHE A 421 24.54 -31.16 -14.38
C PHE A 421 26.08 -31.07 -14.39
N GLU A 422 26.76 -32.22 -14.35
CA GLU A 422 28.22 -32.27 -14.39
C GLU A 422 28.78 -31.58 -15.65
N ASN A 423 29.74 -30.67 -15.47
CA ASN A 423 30.31 -29.82 -16.54
C ASN A 423 29.26 -28.98 -17.28
N CYS A 424 28.42 -28.27 -16.53
CA CYS A 424 27.44 -27.33 -17.05
C CYS A 424 28.10 -26.02 -17.49
N SER A 425 27.69 -25.49 -18.65
CA SER A 425 28.10 -24.18 -19.16
C SER A 425 26.88 -23.43 -19.67
N LEU A 426 26.65 -22.22 -19.13
CA LEU A 426 25.61 -21.30 -19.58
C LEU A 426 26.27 -20.14 -20.33
N THR A 427 25.78 -19.86 -21.52
CA THR A 427 26.22 -18.76 -22.38
C THR A 427 25.03 -17.90 -22.79
N GLY A 428 25.29 -16.65 -23.15
CA GLY A 428 24.28 -15.74 -23.68
C GLY A 428 24.91 -14.66 -24.55
N LYS A 429 24.08 -13.95 -25.31
CA LYS A 429 24.49 -12.81 -26.14
C LYS A 429 24.27 -11.49 -25.41
N GLU A 430 25.13 -10.51 -25.65
CA GLU A 430 25.07 -9.20 -24.98
C GLU A 430 24.20 -8.19 -25.73
N TYR A 431 23.48 -7.36 -24.99
CA TYR A 431 22.98 -6.08 -25.50
C TYR A 431 24.06 -5.00 -25.40
N ASP A 432 24.07 -4.09 -26.36
CA ASP A 432 24.81 -2.83 -26.28
C ASP A 432 23.83 -1.66 -26.43
N TYR A 433 24.25 -0.45 -26.07
CA TYR A 433 23.36 0.71 -26.07
C TYR A 433 24.08 1.99 -26.46
N THR A 434 23.33 2.90 -27.09
CA THR A 434 23.76 4.28 -27.31
C THR A 434 23.07 5.23 -26.34
N LYS A 435 23.79 6.27 -25.91
CA LYS A 435 23.26 7.36 -25.07
C LYS A 435 23.16 8.63 -25.90
N THR A 436 21.95 9.17 -26.04
CA THR A 436 21.71 10.46 -26.70
C THR A 436 21.26 11.47 -25.65
N VAL A 437 21.87 12.64 -25.61
CA VAL A 437 21.43 13.71 -24.68
C VAL A 437 20.44 14.60 -25.41
N LYS A 438 19.19 14.63 -24.91
CA LYS A 438 18.19 15.63 -25.32
C LYS A 438 18.24 16.78 -24.33
N ALA A 439 18.26 17.99 -24.84
CA ALA A 439 18.55 19.18 -24.06
C ALA A 439 17.58 20.31 -24.37
N TRP A 440 17.08 20.94 -23.30
CA TRP A 440 16.46 22.25 -23.36
C TRP A 440 17.43 23.30 -22.79
N ARG A 441 17.40 24.52 -23.36
CA ARG A 441 18.21 25.67 -22.95
C ARG A 441 17.36 26.93 -22.94
N ASP A 442 17.52 27.75 -21.92
CA ASP A 442 16.91 29.08 -21.87
C ASP A 442 17.61 30.01 -22.87
N THR A 443 16.91 30.35 -23.94
CA THR A 443 17.41 31.28 -24.98
C THR A 443 17.34 32.75 -24.55
N GLN A 444 16.64 33.05 -23.45
CA GLN A 444 16.48 34.39 -22.89
C GLN A 444 17.30 34.59 -21.60
N LYS A 445 18.29 33.72 -21.38
CA LYS A 445 19.21 33.80 -20.24
C LYS A 445 19.88 35.19 -20.18
N LEU A 446 19.79 35.85 -19.02
CA LEU A 446 20.47 37.12 -18.78
C LEU A 446 21.96 36.89 -18.54
N VAL A 447 22.80 37.90 -18.84
CA VAL A 447 24.26 37.83 -18.56
C VAL A 447 24.55 37.60 -17.07
N THR A 448 23.64 38.02 -16.20
CA THR A 448 23.73 37.84 -14.74
C THR A 448 23.25 36.46 -14.25
N ASP A 449 22.59 35.67 -15.10
CA ASP A 449 22.11 34.33 -14.70
C ASP A 449 23.30 33.36 -14.66
N VAL A 450 23.46 32.67 -13.54
CA VAL A 450 24.47 31.61 -13.39
C VAL A 450 24.02 30.37 -14.16
N ASP A 451 24.93 29.70 -14.86
CA ASP A 451 24.63 28.41 -15.49
C ASP A 451 24.21 27.38 -14.44
N ASN A 452 23.00 26.87 -14.57
CA ASN A 452 22.45 25.81 -13.74
C ASN A 452 21.77 24.78 -14.65
N ILE A 453 22.45 23.65 -14.84
CA ILE A 453 22.01 22.56 -15.72
C ILE A 453 21.53 21.40 -14.85
N GLU A 454 20.23 21.10 -14.92
CA GLU A 454 19.68 19.92 -14.28
C GLU A 454 19.86 18.71 -15.21
N LYS A 455 20.45 17.62 -14.70
CA LYS A 455 20.77 16.41 -15.48
C LYS A 455 20.00 15.20 -14.96
N ILE A 456 19.16 14.61 -15.82
CA ILE A 456 18.45 13.36 -15.55
C ILE A 456 19.05 12.25 -16.42
N SER A 457 19.89 11.41 -15.82
CA SER A 457 20.73 10.47 -16.56
C SER A 457 20.69 9.03 -16.06
N ARG A 458 19.81 8.70 -15.11
CA ARG A 458 19.78 7.39 -14.43
C ARG A 458 18.54 6.55 -14.70
N ASN A 459 17.68 6.96 -15.65
CA ASN A 459 16.51 6.19 -16.03
C ASN A 459 16.71 5.55 -17.41
N THR A 460 16.98 4.25 -17.40
CA THR A 460 17.22 3.40 -18.59
C THR A 460 15.95 3.08 -19.38
N LEU A 461 14.77 3.47 -18.86
CA LEU A 461 13.48 3.39 -19.55
C LEU A 461 13.12 4.67 -20.34
N ILE A 462 14.00 5.69 -20.30
CA ILE A 462 13.88 6.86 -21.19
C ILE A 462 14.46 6.46 -22.54
N SER A 463 13.57 6.26 -23.50
CA SER A 463 13.88 5.83 -24.86
C SER A 463 13.42 6.88 -25.88
N THR A 464 13.67 6.62 -27.16
CA THR A 464 13.19 7.49 -28.26
C THR A 464 11.68 7.68 -28.28
N ASN A 465 10.91 6.79 -27.63
CA ASN A 465 9.46 6.84 -27.63
C ASN A 465 8.87 7.87 -26.64
N ASN A 466 9.57 8.16 -25.53
CA ASN A 466 9.03 8.99 -24.44
C ASN A 466 9.92 10.18 -24.05
N SER A 467 11.16 10.26 -24.56
CA SER A 467 12.12 11.29 -24.15
C SER A 467 11.61 12.73 -24.36
N GLU A 468 10.90 13.00 -25.46
CA GLU A 468 10.38 14.34 -25.76
C GLU A 468 9.30 14.78 -24.76
N GLU A 469 8.34 13.91 -24.46
CA GLU A 469 7.27 14.17 -23.48
C GLU A 469 7.84 14.36 -22.07
N ILE A 470 8.83 13.54 -21.70
CA ILE A 470 9.51 13.64 -20.40
C ILE A 470 10.30 14.95 -20.29
N LEU A 471 10.98 15.38 -21.36
CA LEU A 471 11.69 16.67 -21.38
C LEU A 471 10.74 17.86 -21.18
N GLU A 472 9.57 17.82 -21.83
CA GLU A 472 8.54 18.86 -21.69
C GLU A 472 7.95 18.88 -20.27
N MET A 473 7.64 17.71 -19.69
CA MET A 473 7.22 17.59 -18.29
C MET A 473 8.25 18.21 -17.33
N TYR A 474 9.53 17.87 -17.50
CA TYR A 474 10.60 18.42 -16.66
C TYR A 474 10.71 19.93 -16.81
N LYS A 475 10.58 20.46 -18.03
CA LYS A 475 10.58 21.90 -18.27
C LYS A 475 9.43 22.59 -17.54
N ASP A 476 8.21 22.09 -17.67
CA ASP A 476 7.02 22.67 -17.03
C ASP A 476 7.11 22.62 -15.51
N THR A 477 7.79 21.62 -14.97
CA THR A 477 7.85 21.38 -13.53
C THR A 477 9.05 22.05 -12.85
N LEU A 478 10.24 21.99 -13.46
CA LEU A 478 11.49 22.45 -12.85
C LEU A 478 11.69 23.97 -12.99
N LEU A 479 11.12 24.59 -14.03
CA LEU A 479 11.14 26.05 -14.18
C LEU A 479 10.31 26.76 -13.10
N LEU A 480 9.34 26.07 -12.52
CA LEU A 480 8.53 26.55 -11.40
C LEU A 480 9.33 26.42 -10.09
N THR A 481 10.11 27.44 -9.76
CA THR A 481 10.98 27.45 -8.58
C THR A 481 10.34 28.02 -7.32
N GLU A 482 9.25 28.79 -7.47
CA GLU A 482 8.64 29.49 -6.34
C GLU A 482 7.80 28.55 -5.49
N THR A 483 8.01 28.62 -4.16
CA THR A 483 7.24 27.86 -3.19
C THR A 483 6.71 28.77 -2.08
N LEU A 484 5.49 28.50 -1.63
CA LEU A 484 4.83 29.21 -0.54
C LEU A 484 4.62 28.26 0.64
N ASN A 485 4.99 28.69 1.84
CA ASN A 485 4.65 27.98 3.06
C ASN A 485 3.49 28.69 3.75
N VAL A 486 2.33 28.04 3.83
CA VAL A 486 1.09 28.63 4.32
C VAL A 486 0.35 27.64 5.22
N THR A 487 -0.22 28.14 6.31
CA THR A 487 -1.07 27.35 7.19
C THR A 487 -2.52 27.77 7.01
N PHE A 488 -3.39 26.84 6.60
CA PHE A 488 -4.82 27.06 6.39
C PHE A 488 -5.61 25.78 6.72
N ASP A 489 -6.95 25.88 6.73
CA ASP A 489 -7.81 24.71 6.96
C ASP A 489 -7.94 23.95 5.64
N MET A 490 -7.40 22.73 5.61
CA MET A 490 -7.41 21.91 4.42
C MET A 490 -8.82 21.43 4.07
N GLU A 491 -9.77 21.35 5.02
CA GLU A 491 -11.12 20.83 4.80
C GLU A 491 -11.15 19.52 3.96
N ASN A 492 -11.48 19.58 2.66
CA ASN A 492 -11.54 18.44 1.73
C ASN A 492 -10.40 18.43 0.69
N LEU A 493 -9.43 19.33 0.81
CA LEU A 493 -8.26 19.37 -0.06
C LEU A 493 -7.32 18.22 0.25
N LYS A 494 -6.73 17.69 -0.81
CA LYS A 494 -5.75 16.61 -0.79
C LYS A 494 -4.42 17.07 -1.35
N ILE A 495 -3.39 16.28 -1.12
CA ILE A 495 -2.09 16.53 -1.74
C ILE A 495 -2.17 16.27 -3.24
N GLY A 496 -1.51 17.14 -4.00
CA GLY A 496 -1.60 17.21 -5.46
C GLY A 496 -2.71 18.10 -5.98
N ASP A 497 -3.66 18.54 -5.14
CA ASP A 497 -4.70 19.47 -5.57
C ASP A 497 -4.09 20.83 -5.92
N VAL A 498 -4.67 21.47 -6.93
CA VAL A 498 -4.35 22.84 -7.31
C VAL A 498 -5.38 23.79 -6.71
N ILE A 499 -4.90 24.83 -6.04
CA ILE A 499 -5.74 25.83 -5.38
C ILE A 499 -5.41 27.23 -5.91
N LEU A 500 -6.37 28.13 -5.81
CA LEU A 500 -6.16 29.56 -5.97
C LEU A 500 -6.05 30.19 -4.59
N ILE A 501 -4.90 30.76 -4.24
CA ILE A 501 -4.67 31.32 -2.90
C ILE A 501 -4.42 32.82 -2.93
N ASP A 502 -5.12 33.55 -2.06
CA ASP A 502 -4.91 34.98 -1.84
C ASP A 502 -4.13 35.21 -0.54
N ILE A 503 -2.83 35.42 -0.65
CA ILE A 503 -1.95 35.71 0.49
C ILE A 503 -1.98 37.19 0.94
N GLY A 504 -2.88 37.99 0.38
CA GLY A 504 -3.05 39.41 0.73
C GLY A 504 -2.08 40.37 0.05
N LEU A 505 -1.35 39.91 -0.97
CA LEU A 505 -0.57 40.74 -1.89
C LEU A 505 -1.45 41.24 -3.06
N LYS A 506 -0.84 41.96 -4.01
CA LYS A 506 -1.50 42.46 -5.23
C LYS A 506 -1.90 41.34 -6.21
N THR A 507 -1.43 40.12 -5.98
CA THR A 507 -1.62 38.95 -6.85
C THR A 507 -2.30 37.81 -6.07
N LYS A 508 -3.05 36.97 -6.79
CA LYS A 508 -3.45 35.64 -6.35
C LYS A 508 -2.48 34.63 -6.97
N TYR A 509 -2.33 33.47 -6.33
CA TYR A 509 -1.43 32.43 -6.81
C TYR A 509 -2.23 31.18 -7.15
N LYS A 510 -2.07 30.66 -8.36
CA LYS A 510 -2.46 29.29 -8.69
C LYS A 510 -1.31 28.39 -8.22
N ALA A 511 -1.55 27.54 -7.24
CA ALA A 511 -0.50 26.75 -6.60
C ALA A 511 -0.94 25.32 -6.32
N ARG A 512 -0.02 24.36 -6.44
CA ARG A 512 -0.23 22.95 -6.11
C ARG A 512 0.24 22.65 -4.70
N ILE A 513 -0.55 21.88 -3.95
CA ILE A 513 -0.16 21.37 -2.63
C ILE A 513 0.81 20.21 -2.83
N ILE A 514 2.09 20.39 -2.48
CA ILE A 514 3.13 19.36 -2.65
C ILE A 514 3.47 18.64 -1.33
N GLU A 515 3.30 19.31 -0.19
CA GLU A 515 3.56 18.76 1.13
C GLU A 515 2.53 19.34 2.11
N ALA A 516 1.99 18.51 2.99
CA ALA A 516 1.12 18.95 4.07
C ALA A 516 1.55 18.27 5.38
N THR A 517 1.91 19.09 6.37
CA THR A 517 2.15 18.65 7.74
C THR A 517 0.92 18.96 8.60
N TYR A 518 0.30 17.91 9.11
CA TYR A 518 -0.84 18.00 10.03
C TYR A 518 -0.37 17.89 11.47
N LYS A 519 -0.90 18.76 12.32
CA LYS A 519 -0.86 18.59 13.78
C LYS A 519 -2.28 18.24 14.22
N LEU A 520 -2.56 16.95 14.31
CA LEU A 520 -3.90 16.44 14.58
C LEU A 520 -4.28 16.68 16.05
N TYR A 521 -4.80 17.88 16.33
CA TYR A 521 -5.31 18.31 17.64
C TYR A 521 -6.66 19.01 17.52
N GLY A 522 -7.68 18.48 18.17
CA GLY A 522 -9.01 19.07 18.17
C GLY A 522 -9.83 18.76 16.91
N THR A 523 -10.82 19.60 16.61
CA THR A 523 -11.82 19.37 15.54
C THR A 523 -11.46 19.99 14.20
N ARG A 524 -10.46 20.88 14.12
CA ARG A 524 -10.07 21.58 12.88
C ARG A 524 -8.81 21.00 12.28
N ASN A 525 -8.79 20.88 10.95
CA ASN A 525 -7.68 20.30 10.22
C ASN A 525 -6.70 21.36 9.72
N ILE A 526 -5.95 21.91 10.66
CA ILE A 526 -4.96 22.93 10.36
C ILE A 526 -3.72 22.22 9.83
N GLY A 527 -3.47 22.35 8.53
CA GLY A 527 -2.28 21.85 7.86
C GLY A 527 -1.31 22.98 7.57
N THR A 528 -0.03 22.81 7.92
CA THR A 528 1.04 23.65 7.37
C THR A 528 1.43 23.05 6.04
N CYS A 529 1.13 23.77 4.96
CA CYS A 529 1.29 23.29 3.60
C CYS A 529 2.42 24.01 2.90
N LYS A 530 3.20 23.25 2.13
CA LYS A 530 4.13 23.78 1.14
C LYS A 530 3.44 23.71 -0.21
N LEU A 531 3.33 24.86 -0.85
CA LEU A 531 2.68 25.02 -2.14
C LEU A 531 3.73 25.34 -3.19
N LYS A 532 3.64 24.72 -4.36
CA LYS A 532 4.42 25.09 -5.53
C LYS A 532 3.59 26.02 -6.40
N VAL A 533 4.11 27.21 -6.69
CA VAL A 533 3.41 28.19 -7.52
C VAL A 533 3.46 27.72 -8.97
N LEU A 534 2.29 27.60 -9.59
CA LEU A 534 2.14 27.28 -11.01
C LEU A 534 2.01 28.56 -11.85
N GLU A 535 1.29 29.55 -11.31
CA GLU A 535 1.03 30.82 -12.01
C GLU A 535 0.72 31.94 -11.01
N GLU A 536 1.23 33.15 -11.28
CA GLU A 536 0.81 34.38 -10.60
C GLU A 536 -0.32 35.05 -11.40
N ILE A 537 -1.44 35.35 -10.73
CA ILE A 537 -2.61 35.97 -11.34
C ILE A 537 -2.78 37.37 -10.74
N ALA A 538 -2.72 38.40 -11.58
CA ALA A 538 -2.98 39.78 -11.16
C ALA A 538 -4.45 39.94 -10.72
N LYS A 539 -4.67 40.68 -9.62
CA LYS A 539 -6.02 40.97 -9.10
C LYS A 539 -6.73 42.07 -9.86
#